data_AF-A0A7C3NGM7-F1
#
_entry.id   AF-A0A7C3NGM7-F1
#
_cell.length_a   1.000
_cell.length_b   1.000
_cell.length_c   1.000
_cell.angle_alpha   90.00
_cell.angle_beta   90.00
_cell.angle_gamma   90.00
#
_symmetry.space_group_name_H-M   'P 1'
#
loop_
_entity.id
_entity.type
_entity.pdbx_description
1 polymer ?
#
loop_
_entity_poly.entity_id
_entity_poly.type
_entity_poly.pdbx_seq_one_letter_code
_entity_poly.pdbx_strand_id
1 'polypeptide(L)'
;MTKVTIIVGALSVGVGFGLQNIFNNFISGLILLFERTISIGDIIQIGDASGVVERIGIRASIIRTTNGSEVIVPNGQLISDRLINWDLFQSPARCRAAGCGGAGKRPQRVREILERTAAAHPAVAKEPPPQALVTNLGPNSITFEVRAWTEPSDQWMQVRSELAIAVNAALTAEKIAMK
;
A
#
# COMPACT_ATOMS: atom_id res chain seq x y z
N MET A 1 -52.58 -26.70 -14.06
CA MET A 1 -51.23 -26.27 -14.52
C MET A 1 -50.50 -25.37 -13.51
N THR A 2 -51.19 -24.66 -12.61
CA THR A 2 -50.59 -23.67 -11.67
C THR A 2 -49.61 -24.25 -10.63
N LYS A 3 -49.83 -25.45 -10.09
CA LYS A 3 -48.98 -26.03 -9.01
C LYS A 3 -47.56 -26.36 -9.49
N VAL A 4 -47.43 -26.91 -10.70
CA VAL A 4 -46.13 -27.24 -11.30
C VAL A 4 -45.34 -25.97 -11.60
N THR A 5 -46.00 -24.93 -12.13
CA THR A 5 -45.35 -23.63 -12.38
C THR A 5 -44.82 -22.98 -11.11
N ILE A 6 -45.57 -23.05 -9.99
CA ILE A 6 -45.11 -22.52 -8.70
C ILE A 6 -43.90 -23.31 -8.18
N ILE A 7 -43.94 -24.65 -8.27
CA ILE A 7 -42.83 -25.51 -7.82
C ILE A 7 -41.57 -25.27 -8.67
N VAL A 8 -41.71 -25.19 -9.99
CA VAL A 8 -40.60 -24.88 -10.91
C VAL A 8 -40.07 -23.47 -10.66
N GLY A 9 -40.95 -22.50 -10.41
CA GLY A 9 -40.55 -21.14 -10.06
C GLY A 9 -39.75 -21.09 -8.75
N ALA A 10 -40.23 -21.75 -7.69
CA ALA A 10 -39.54 -21.82 -6.41
C ALA A 10 -38.18 -22.53 -6.51
N LEU A 11 -38.10 -23.61 -7.30
CA LEU A 11 -36.84 -24.34 -7.54
C LEU A 11 -35.82 -23.47 -8.28
N SER A 12 -36.22 -22.76 -9.34
CA SER A 12 -35.36 -21.85 -10.09
C SER A 12 -34.81 -20.73 -9.22
N VAL A 13 -35.64 -20.15 -8.34
CA VAL A 13 -35.20 -19.13 -7.38
C VAL A 13 -34.21 -19.71 -6.37
N GLY A 14 -34.47 -20.90 -5.83
CA GLY A 14 -33.55 -21.58 -4.92
C GLY A 14 -32.18 -21.88 -5.54
N VAL A 15 -32.17 -22.32 -6.80
CA VAL A 15 -30.93 -22.53 -7.57
C VAL A 15 -30.20 -21.20 -7.80
N GLY A 16 -30.92 -20.14 -8.17
CA GLY A 16 -30.35 -18.80 -8.35
C GLY A 16 -29.65 -18.27 -7.09
N PHE A 17 -30.28 -18.42 -5.92
CA PHE A 17 -29.66 -18.06 -4.65
C PHE A 17 -28.44 -18.94 -4.31
N GLY A 18 -28.50 -20.24 -4.59
CA GLY A 18 -27.36 -21.14 -4.36
C GLY A 18 -26.14 -20.85 -5.23
N LEU A 19 -26.34 -20.40 -6.47
CA LEU A 19 -25.27 -20.06 -7.41
C LEU A 19 -24.84 -18.58 -7.37
N GLN A 20 -25.53 -17.74 -6.62
CA GLN A 20 -25.29 -16.29 -6.61
C GLN A 20 -23.81 -15.95 -6.39
N ASN A 21 -23.17 -16.58 -5.40
CA ASN A 21 -21.76 -16.32 -5.07
C ASN A 21 -20.80 -16.79 -6.17
N ILE A 22 -21.07 -17.92 -6.82
CA ILE A 22 -20.22 -18.45 -7.89
C ILE A 22 -20.30 -17.51 -9.10
N PHE A 23 -21.51 -17.10 -9.46
CA PHE A 23 -21.75 -16.20 -10.58
C PHE A 23 -21.15 -14.81 -10.33
N ASN A 24 -21.31 -14.26 -9.12
CA ASN A 24 -20.71 -12.99 -8.73
C ASN A 24 -19.18 -13.02 -8.88
N ASN A 25 -18.51 -14.04 -8.32
CA ASN A 25 -17.05 -14.19 -8.43
C ASN A 25 -16.57 -14.34 -9.87
N PHE A 26 -17.32 -15.05 -10.71
CA PHE A 26 -17.01 -15.22 -12.13
C PHE A 26 -17.06 -13.88 -12.89
N ILE A 27 -18.16 -13.13 -12.76
CA ILE A 27 -18.32 -11.83 -13.43
C ILE A 27 -17.28 -10.83 -12.92
N SER A 28 -17.03 -10.78 -11.61
CA SER A 28 -15.98 -9.95 -11.04
C SER A 28 -14.59 -10.29 -11.58
N GLY A 29 -14.30 -11.58 -11.82
CA GLY A 29 -13.05 -11.99 -12.46
C GLY A 29 -12.91 -11.45 -13.88
N LEU A 30 -13.97 -11.49 -14.68
CA LEU A 30 -13.96 -10.91 -16.03
C LEU A 30 -13.76 -9.39 -15.98
N ILE A 31 -14.45 -8.70 -15.07
CA ILE A 31 -14.28 -7.24 -14.87
C ILE A 31 -12.82 -6.91 -14.56
N LEU A 32 -12.21 -7.60 -13.59
CA LEU A 32 -10.80 -7.39 -13.23
C LEU A 32 -9.86 -7.60 -14.44
N LEU A 33 -10.13 -8.60 -15.28
CA LEU A 33 -9.31 -8.90 -16.46
C LEU A 33 -9.48 -7.86 -17.59
N PHE A 34 -10.70 -7.34 -17.80
CA PHE A 34 -11.00 -6.41 -18.88
C PHE A 34 -10.74 -4.95 -18.50
N GLU A 35 -11.18 -4.51 -17.32
CA GLU A 35 -11.05 -3.12 -16.88
C GLU A 35 -9.69 -2.81 -16.25
N ARG A 36 -8.94 -3.85 -15.83
CA ARG A 36 -7.63 -3.71 -15.18
C ARG A 36 -7.62 -2.73 -13.99
N THR A 37 -8.68 -2.71 -13.18
CA THR A 37 -8.73 -1.93 -11.94
C THR A 37 -7.59 -2.30 -10.98
N ILE A 38 -7.13 -3.55 -11.07
CA ILE A 38 -5.97 -4.10 -10.37
C ILE A 38 -5.18 -4.94 -11.38
N SER A 39 -3.86 -4.78 -11.41
CA SER A 39 -2.97 -5.53 -12.28
C SER A 39 -2.09 -6.51 -11.49
N ILE A 40 -1.62 -7.56 -12.18
CA ILE A 40 -0.59 -8.44 -11.64
C ILE A 40 0.66 -7.59 -11.38
N GLY A 41 1.21 -7.68 -10.16
CA GLY A 41 2.31 -6.85 -9.68
C GLY A 41 1.87 -5.70 -8.75
N ASP A 42 0.59 -5.36 -8.72
CA ASP A 42 0.10 -4.30 -7.83
C ASP A 42 0.23 -4.74 -6.36
N ILE A 43 0.66 -3.81 -5.50
CA ILE A 43 0.64 -4.00 -4.06
C ILE A 43 -0.72 -3.53 -3.57
N ILE A 44 -1.54 -4.45 -3.09
CA ILE A 44 -2.88 -4.14 -2.62
C ILE A 44 -3.04 -4.44 -1.14
N GLN A 45 -3.97 -3.74 -0.52
CA GLN A 45 -4.46 -4.04 0.82
C GLN A 45 -5.97 -4.18 0.79
N ILE A 46 -6.46 -5.32 1.28
CA ILE A 46 -7.87 -5.65 1.42
C ILE A 46 -8.14 -6.19 2.83
N GLY A 47 -8.92 -5.44 3.61
CA GLY A 47 -9.06 -5.68 5.05
C GLY A 47 -7.69 -5.66 5.74
N ASP A 48 -7.37 -6.76 6.44
CA ASP A 48 -6.10 -6.95 7.14
C ASP A 48 -5.01 -7.60 6.28
N ALA A 49 -5.35 -8.08 5.09
CA ALA A 49 -4.39 -8.70 4.16
C ALA A 49 -3.72 -7.63 3.29
N SER A 50 -2.39 -7.67 3.20
CA SER A 50 -1.61 -6.81 2.30
C SER A 50 -0.52 -7.60 1.60
N GLY A 51 -0.37 -7.39 0.29
CA GLY A 51 0.59 -8.13 -0.52
C GLY A 51 0.54 -7.77 -1.99
N VAL A 52 1.35 -8.48 -2.77
CA VAL A 52 1.47 -8.32 -4.22
C VAL A 52 0.48 -9.25 -4.92
N VAL A 53 -0.26 -8.73 -5.90
CA VAL A 53 -1.13 -9.55 -6.77
C VAL A 53 -0.27 -10.42 -7.66
N GLU A 54 -0.29 -11.73 -7.43
CA GLU A 54 0.50 -12.69 -8.20
C GLU A 54 -0.27 -13.25 -9.39
N ARG A 55 -1.58 -13.47 -9.22
CA ARG A 55 -2.43 -14.06 -10.25
C ARG A 55 -3.87 -13.61 -10.11
N ILE A 56 -4.50 -13.24 -11.22
CA ILE A 56 -5.94 -13.04 -11.31
C ILE A 56 -6.55 -14.24 -12.02
N GLY A 57 -7.31 -15.05 -11.27
CA GLY A 57 -8.05 -16.19 -11.82
C GLY A 57 -9.49 -15.82 -12.14
N ILE A 58 -10.24 -16.78 -12.69
CA ILE A 58 -11.64 -16.57 -13.10
C ILE A 58 -12.58 -16.28 -11.91
N ARG A 59 -12.36 -16.93 -10.75
CA ARG A 59 -13.22 -16.80 -9.55
C ARG A 59 -12.53 -16.18 -8.34
N ALA A 60 -11.21 -16.25 -8.30
CA ALA A 60 -10.40 -15.80 -7.19
C ALA A 60 -9.02 -15.34 -7.70
N SER A 61 -8.41 -14.44 -6.95
CA SER A 61 -7.06 -13.95 -7.19
C SER A 61 -6.14 -14.39 -6.04
N ILE A 62 -4.85 -14.52 -6.34
CA ILE A 62 -3.82 -14.91 -5.40
C ILE A 62 -2.98 -13.67 -5.07
N ILE A 63 -2.91 -13.35 -3.79
CA ILE A 63 -2.12 -12.25 -3.25
C ILE A 63 -1.01 -12.84 -2.39
N ARG A 64 0.25 -12.56 -2.74
CA ARG A 64 1.40 -12.96 -1.95
C ARG A 64 1.71 -11.89 -0.92
N THR A 65 1.58 -12.22 0.35
CA THR A 65 1.85 -11.31 1.46
C THR A 65 3.36 -11.13 1.67
N THR A 66 3.75 -10.09 2.42
CA THR A 66 5.17 -9.76 2.67
C THR A 66 5.92 -10.81 3.48
N ASN A 67 5.20 -11.64 4.25
CA ASN A 67 5.74 -12.79 4.98
C ASN A 67 5.81 -14.08 4.13
N GLY A 68 5.50 -14.01 2.82
CA GLY A 68 5.64 -15.12 1.88
C GLY A 68 4.46 -16.09 1.82
N SER A 69 3.37 -15.85 2.56
CA SER A 69 2.14 -16.64 2.42
C SER A 69 1.30 -16.20 1.23
N GLU A 70 0.51 -17.12 0.68
CA GLU A 70 -0.46 -16.83 -0.37
C GLU A 70 -1.86 -16.70 0.23
N VAL A 71 -2.56 -15.61 -0.08
CA VAL A 71 -3.94 -15.36 0.29
C VAL A 71 -4.80 -15.46 -0.96
N ILE A 72 -5.77 -16.38 -0.92
CA ILE A 72 -6.73 -16.59 -2.01
C ILE A 72 -7.97 -15.73 -1.73
N VAL A 73 -8.20 -14.71 -2.55
CA VAL A 73 -9.31 -13.77 -2.38
C VAL A 73 -10.36 -14.00 -3.47
N PRO A 74 -11.63 -14.24 -3.13
CA PRO A 74 -12.71 -14.29 -4.10
C PRO A 74 -12.81 -12.96 -4.89
N ASN A 75 -12.95 -13.02 -6.21
CA ASN A 75 -12.95 -11.81 -7.04
C ASN A 75 -14.13 -10.88 -6.72
N GLY A 76 -15.27 -11.44 -6.30
CA GLY A 76 -16.42 -10.68 -5.83
C GLY A 76 -16.08 -9.76 -4.68
N GLN A 77 -15.19 -10.22 -3.78
CA GLN A 77 -14.70 -9.44 -2.66
C GLN A 77 -13.77 -8.31 -3.11
N LEU A 78 -12.88 -8.56 -4.08
CA LEU A 78 -11.98 -7.53 -4.62
C LEU A 78 -12.71 -6.36 -5.29
N ILE A 79 -13.88 -6.62 -5.88
CA ILE A 79 -14.71 -5.59 -6.52
C ILE A 79 -15.66 -4.90 -5.52
N SER A 80 -16.16 -5.64 -4.53
CA SER A 80 -17.19 -5.11 -3.62
C SER A 80 -16.61 -4.39 -2.39
N ASP A 81 -15.46 -4.86 -1.89
CA ASP A 81 -14.83 -4.28 -0.70
C ASP A 81 -13.96 -3.07 -1.06
N ARG A 82 -13.74 -2.19 -0.08
CA ARG A 82 -12.75 -1.12 -0.22
C ARG A 82 -11.35 -1.74 -0.27
N LEU A 83 -10.67 -1.53 -1.39
CA LEU A 83 -9.27 -1.89 -1.60
C LEU A 83 -8.41 -0.62 -1.67
N ILE A 84 -7.22 -0.69 -1.08
CA ILE A 84 -6.17 0.31 -1.25
C ILE A 84 -5.14 -0.26 -2.22
N ASN A 85 -5.01 0.36 -3.39
CA ASN A 85 -3.90 0.07 -4.30
C ASN A 85 -2.73 0.99 -3.92
N TRP A 86 -1.65 0.38 -3.45
CA TRP A 86 -0.41 1.07 -3.16
C TRP A 86 0.38 1.18 -4.46
N ASP A 87 0.22 2.31 -5.14
CA ASP A 87 1.11 2.66 -6.23
C ASP A 87 2.55 2.75 -5.69
N LEU A 88 3.48 2.02 -6.30
CA LEU A 88 4.91 2.04 -5.97
C LEU A 88 5.50 3.46 -6.04
N PHE A 89 4.87 4.36 -6.81
CA PHE A 89 5.24 5.76 -6.82
C PHE A 89 5.03 6.46 -5.47
N GLN A 90 4.19 5.96 -4.57
CA GLN A 90 3.74 6.70 -3.38
C GLN A 90 3.93 5.96 -2.07
N SER A 91 5.01 5.19 -1.90
CA SER A 91 5.34 4.66 -0.58
C SER A 91 6.19 5.68 0.20
N PRO A 92 5.60 6.57 1.03
CA PRO A 92 6.38 7.49 1.82
C PRO A 92 7.27 6.69 2.78
N ALA A 93 8.58 6.83 2.61
CA ALA A 93 9.55 6.35 3.59
C ALA A 93 9.40 7.16 4.89
N ARG A 94 8.44 6.77 5.73
CA ARG A 94 8.16 7.41 7.01
C ARG A 94 9.35 7.26 7.96
N CYS A 95 10.22 8.27 7.98
CA CYS A 95 11.31 8.38 8.95
C CYS A 95 10.84 9.23 10.14
N ARG A 96 10.51 8.60 11.26
CA ARG A 96 10.12 9.29 12.50
C ARG A 96 11.36 9.79 13.23
N ALA A 97 11.81 11.00 12.92
CA ALA A 97 12.81 11.66 13.75
C ALA A 97 12.09 12.29 14.96
N ALA A 98 12.15 11.67 16.14
CA ALA A 98 11.76 12.31 17.39
C ALA A 98 13.02 12.85 18.07
N GLY A 99 13.05 14.14 18.43
CA GLY A 99 14.19 14.70 19.19
C GLY A 99 14.64 16.11 18.82
N CYS A 100 13.94 16.84 17.93
CA CYS A 100 14.28 18.24 17.64
C CYS A 100 13.81 19.23 18.74
N GLY A 101 13.61 18.76 19.97
CA GLY A 101 13.19 19.57 21.13
C GLY A 101 14.34 20.04 22.03
N GLY A 102 15.57 20.07 21.54
CA GLY A 102 16.69 20.73 22.22
C GLY A 102 16.75 22.19 21.78
N ALA A 103 16.59 23.13 22.73
CA ALA A 103 16.71 24.56 22.52
C ALA A 103 17.94 24.90 21.66
N GLY A 104 17.72 25.29 20.40
CA GLY A 104 18.76 25.88 19.55
C GLY A 104 18.92 25.35 18.13
N LYS A 105 18.39 24.18 17.75
CA LYS A 105 18.51 23.69 16.35
C LYS A 105 17.24 23.94 15.55
N ARG A 106 17.38 24.74 14.48
CA ARG A 106 16.28 25.21 13.63
C ARG A 106 15.61 24.04 12.89
N PRO A 107 14.29 23.83 13.00
CA PRO A 107 13.54 22.79 12.26
C PRO A 107 13.81 22.81 10.75
N GLN A 108 14.09 24.00 10.21
CA GLN A 108 14.46 24.22 8.81
C GLN A 108 15.73 23.47 8.43
N ARG A 109 16.73 23.43 9.32
CA ARG A 109 18.00 22.73 9.06
C ARG A 109 17.82 21.22 9.02
N VAL A 110 16.96 20.68 9.88
CA VAL A 110 16.63 19.26 9.90
C VAL A 110 15.93 18.88 8.60
N ARG A 111 14.97 19.71 8.16
CA ARG A 111 14.28 19.53 6.88
C ARG A 111 15.26 19.48 5.70
N GLU A 112 16.18 20.45 5.61
CA GLU A 112 17.22 20.50 4.58
C GLU A 112 18.08 19.23 4.56
N ILE A 113 18.50 18.74 5.73
CA ILE A 113 19.32 17.52 5.82
C ILE A 113 18.53 16.31 5.33
N LEU A 114 17.26 16.18 5.72
CA LEU A 114 16.40 15.08 5.32
C LEU A 114 16.15 15.07 3.81
N GLU A 115 15.80 16.23 3.22
CA GLU A 115 15.57 16.38 1.79
C GLU A 115 16.85 16.11 0.99
N ARG A 116 18.00 16.62 1.43
CA ARG A 116 19.30 16.38 0.80
C ARG A 116 19.70 14.90 0.85
N THR A 117 19.48 14.25 1.99
CA THR A 117 19.84 12.82 2.16
C THR A 117 18.95 11.94 1.30
N ALA A 118 17.65 12.24 1.23
CA ALA A 118 16.73 11.55 0.34
C ALA A 118 17.06 11.77 -1.14
N ALA A 119 17.39 13.00 -1.53
CA ALA A 119 17.77 13.32 -2.91
C ALA A 119 19.11 12.72 -3.36
N ALA A 120 20.00 12.38 -2.42
CA ALA A 120 21.27 11.73 -2.71
C ALA A 120 21.15 10.22 -2.96
N HIS A 121 20.01 9.62 -2.62
CA HIS A 121 19.81 8.17 -2.76
C HIS A 121 19.57 7.81 -4.24
N PRO A 122 20.31 6.85 -4.83
CA PRO A 122 20.24 6.56 -6.27
C PRO A 122 18.88 6.05 -6.73
N ALA A 123 18.14 5.34 -5.87
CA ALA A 123 16.81 4.81 -6.17
C ALA A 123 15.66 5.83 -6.02
N VAL A 124 15.94 7.04 -5.52
CA VAL A 124 14.92 8.09 -5.34
C VAL A 124 14.78 8.91 -6.62
N ALA A 125 13.55 9.04 -7.10
CA ALA A 125 13.21 9.85 -8.26
C ALA A 125 13.50 11.33 -7.99
N LYS A 126 14.03 12.02 -9.00
CA LYS A 126 14.28 13.46 -8.94
C LYS A 126 13.00 14.28 -9.09
N GLU A 127 12.03 13.73 -9.81
CA GLU A 127 10.73 14.34 -10.05
C GLU A 127 9.62 13.31 -9.72
N PRO A 128 8.72 13.61 -8.76
CA PRO A 128 8.74 14.78 -7.87
C PRO A 128 9.89 14.72 -6.84
N PRO A 129 10.44 15.89 -6.41
CA PRO A 129 11.54 15.93 -5.47
C PRO A 129 11.10 15.45 -4.07
N PRO A 130 11.99 14.81 -3.30
CA PRO A 130 11.68 14.36 -1.95
C PRO A 130 11.35 15.54 -1.04
N GLN A 131 10.40 15.34 -0.12
CA GLN A 131 9.92 16.37 0.80
C GLN A 131 10.02 15.90 2.24
N ALA A 132 10.46 16.77 3.15
CA ALA A 132 10.38 16.52 4.58
C ALA A 132 9.31 17.42 5.22
N LEU A 133 8.23 16.80 5.69
CA LEU A 133 7.08 17.48 6.28
C LEU A 133 7.11 17.33 7.81
N VAL A 134 6.71 18.38 8.52
CA VAL A 134 6.45 18.27 9.96
C VAL A 134 5.05 17.71 10.13
N THR A 135 4.92 16.54 10.74
CA THR A 135 3.63 15.87 10.92
C THR A 135 3.09 15.95 12.33
N ASN A 136 3.96 16.12 13.33
CA ASN A 136 3.55 16.26 14.71
C ASN A 136 4.49 17.18 15.50
N LEU A 137 3.92 18.06 16.32
CA LEU A 137 4.60 18.91 17.28
C LEU A 137 4.27 18.42 18.69
N GLY A 138 5.14 17.58 19.25
CA GLY A 138 5.03 17.10 20.63
C GLY A 138 5.74 18.03 21.62
N PRO A 139 5.50 17.86 22.93
CA PRO A 139 6.05 18.74 23.98
C PRO A 139 7.57 18.90 23.95
N ASN A 140 8.29 17.84 23.59
CA ASN A 140 9.76 17.80 23.52
C ASN A 140 10.29 17.20 22.21
N SER A 141 9.46 17.12 21.17
CA SER A 141 9.84 16.46 19.91
C SER A 141 9.02 16.97 18.73
N ILE A 142 9.71 17.37 17.68
CA ILE A 142 9.09 17.59 16.36
C ILE A 142 9.26 16.30 15.57
N THR A 143 8.16 15.74 15.07
CA THR A 143 8.17 14.57 14.18
C THR A 143 8.18 15.03 12.73
N PHE A 144 9.14 14.54 11.98
CA PHE A 144 9.21 14.72 10.54
C PHE A 144 8.71 13.47 9.82
N GLU A 145 8.15 13.65 8.63
CA GLU A 145 7.84 12.60 7.66
C GLU A 145 8.59 12.91 6.37
N VAL A 146 9.41 11.97 5.92
CA VAL A 146 10.10 12.06 4.64
C VAL A 146 9.25 11.34 3.59
N ARG A 147 8.95 12.05 2.51
CA ARG A 147 8.28 11.50 1.33
C ARG A 147 9.30 11.48 0.21
N ALA A 148 9.58 10.29 -0.29
CA ALA A 148 10.47 10.08 -1.41
C ALA A 148 9.75 9.15 -2.38
N TRP A 149 9.88 9.45 -3.66
CA TRP A 149 9.28 8.69 -4.75
C TRP A 149 10.38 7.82 -5.35
N THR A 150 10.05 6.61 -5.77
CA THR A 150 10.99 5.69 -6.42
C THR A 150 10.36 5.18 -7.71
N GLU A 151 11.18 4.67 -8.63
CA GLU A 151 10.62 3.90 -9.73
C GLU A 151 9.96 2.62 -9.21
N PRO A 152 8.90 2.12 -9.89
CA PRO A 152 8.28 0.86 -9.55
C PRO A 152 9.31 -0.28 -9.52
N SER A 153 9.57 -0.81 -8.33
CA SER A 153 10.50 -1.92 -8.14
C SER A 153 10.09 -2.81 -6.98
N ASP A 154 10.35 -4.11 -7.11
CA ASP A 154 10.15 -5.10 -6.05
C ASP A 154 11.05 -4.85 -4.82
N GLN A 155 12.06 -3.96 -4.97
CA GLN A 155 13.06 -3.62 -3.96
C GLN A 155 12.65 -2.43 -3.09
N TRP A 156 11.43 -1.91 -3.20
CA TRP A 156 10.98 -0.74 -2.43
C TRP A 156 11.19 -0.88 -0.91
N MET A 157 11.09 -2.10 -0.35
CA MET A 157 11.37 -2.36 1.06
C MET A 157 12.85 -2.16 1.41
N GLN A 158 13.76 -2.56 0.52
CA GLN A 158 15.20 -2.37 0.66
C GLN A 158 15.54 -0.89 0.58
N VAL A 159 15.04 -0.19 -0.45
CA VAL A 159 15.23 1.25 -0.62
C VAL A 159 14.72 2.04 0.59
N ARG A 160 13.54 1.68 1.13
CA ARG A 160 13.01 2.30 2.35
C ARG A 160 13.91 2.06 3.56
N SER A 161 14.49 0.87 3.70
CA SER A 161 15.40 0.52 4.79
C SER A 161 16.72 1.29 4.67
N GLU A 162 17.32 1.31 3.48
CA GLU A 162 18.55 2.04 3.17
C GLU A 162 18.40 3.53 3.41
N LEU A 163 17.29 4.12 2.96
CA LEU A 163 16.98 5.53 3.20
C LEU A 163 16.83 5.84 4.69
N ALA A 164 16.17 4.97 5.46
CA ALA A 164 16.05 5.14 6.91
C ALA A 164 17.42 5.09 7.62
N ILE A 165 18.31 4.19 7.20
CA ILE A 165 19.68 4.09 7.70
C ILE A 165 20.48 5.34 7.34
N ALA A 166 20.40 5.80 6.09
CA ALA A 166 21.09 7.00 5.60
C ALA A 166 20.63 8.27 6.35
N VAL A 167 19.32 8.41 6.58
CA VAL A 167 18.74 9.49 7.37
C VAL A 167 19.27 9.46 8.81
N ASN A 168 19.29 8.30 9.45
CA ASN A 168 19.82 8.16 10.81
C ASN A 168 21.31 8.53 10.90
N ALA A 169 22.11 8.10 9.91
CA ALA A 169 23.53 8.45 9.84
C ALA A 169 23.73 9.98 9.66
N ALA A 170 22.95 10.62 8.78
CA ALA A 170 23.03 12.05 8.54
C ALA A 170 22.64 12.89 9.77
N LEU A 171 21.60 12.47 10.49
CA LEU A 171 21.19 13.13 11.74
C LEU A 171 22.23 12.96 12.86
N THR A 172 22.82 11.77 12.96
CA THR A 172 23.86 11.48 13.96
C THR A 172 25.13 12.31 13.70
N ALA A 173 25.56 12.44 12.44
CA ALA A 173 26.72 13.25 12.06
C ALA A 173 26.56 14.74 12.47
N GLU A 174 25.34 15.26 12.38
CA GLU A 174 24.99 16.65 12.76
C GLU A 174 24.68 16.79 14.26
N LYS A 175 24.94 15.76 15.07
CA LYS A 175 24.63 15.70 16.51
C LYS A 175 23.17 16.02 16.80
N ILE A 176 22.25 15.46 16.00
CA ILE A 176 20.81 15.55 16.21
C ILE A 176 20.40 14.20 16.81
N ALA A 177 20.02 14.21 18.09
CA ALA A 177 19.62 12.99 18.78
C ALA A 177 18.26 12.52 18.25
N MET A 178 18.19 11.28 17.76
CA MET A 178 16.93 10.55 17.61
C MET A 178 16.65 9.84 18.93
N LYS A 179 15.48 10.09 19.51
CA LYS A 179 14.92 9.34 20.65
C LYS A 179 13.78 8.45 20.20
#